data_AF-A0A6M0K9I5-F1
#
_entry.id   AF-A0A6M0K9I5-F1
#
_cell.length_a   1.000
_cell.length_b   1.000
_cell.length_c   1.000
_cell.angle_alpha   90.00
_cell.angle_beta   90.00
_cell.angle_gamma   90.00
#
_symmetry.space_group_name_H-M   'P 1'
#
loop_
_entity.id
_entity.type
_entity.pdbx_description
1 polymer ?
#
loop_
_entity_poly.entity_id
_entity_poly.type
_entity_poly.pdbx_seq_one_letter_code
_entity_poly.pdbx_strand_id
1 'polypeptide(L)'
;MPASCEAQFKRHYAAHLKHLRLKGLQPKTIEAYARAVRTIGAYFDGDIDELSEPQLLEYFSDRLETHSWSAVKLDLYGLKFF
;
A
#
# COMPACT_ATOMS: atom_id res chain seq x y z
N MET A 1 6.93 -20.04 -7.44
CA MET A 1 7.91 -18.94 -7.54
C MET A 1 7.42 -17.69 -6.76
N PRO A 2 7.34 -17.71 -5.41
CA PRO A 2 6.93 -16.53 -4.64
C PRO A 2 8.09 -15.64 -4.13
N ALA A 3 9.32 -16.18 -4.06
CA ALA A 3 10.46 -15.48 -3.48
C ALA A 3 10.91 -14.22 -4.25
N SER A 4 10.63 -14.15 -5.56
CA SER A 4 10.99 -13.00 -6.40
C SER A 4 10.08 -11.79 -6.16
N CYS A 5 8.78 -12.04 -6.00
CA CYS A 5 7.78 -10.99 -5.74
C CYS A 5 8.00 -10.35 -4.35
N GLU A 6 8.24 -11.17 -3.33
CA GLU A 6 8.51 -10.66 -1.98
C GLU A 6 9.79 -9.80 -1.90
N ALA A 7 10.85 -10.22 -2.60
CA ALA A 7 12.10 -9.46 -2.66
C ALA A 7 11.92 -8.12 -3.39
N GLN A 8 11.16 -8.11 -4.49
CA GLN A 8 10.79 -6.92 -5.24
C GLN A 8 9.95 -5.97 -4.38
N PHE A 9 8.89 -6.47 -3.74
CA PHE A 9 8.06 -5.71 -2.81
C PHE A 9 8.89 -5.06 -1.69
N LYS A 10 9.79 -5.81 -1.04
CA LYS A 10 10.66 -5.27 0.03
C LYS A 10 11.54 -4.12 -0.48
N ARG A 11 12.05 -4.22 -1.72
CA ARG A 11 12.86 -3.16 -2.34
C ARG A 11 12.03 -1.91 -2.61
N HIS A 12 10.85 -2.05 -3.22
CA HIS A 12 9.94 -0.93 -3.48
C HIS A 12 9.43 -0.30 -2.19
N TYR A 13 9.08 -1.12 -1.20
CA TYR A 13 8.70 -0.67 0.14
C TYR A 13 9.79 0.17 0.82
N ALA A 14 11.06 -0.26 0.76
CA ALA A 14 12.16 0.52 1.30
C ALA A 14 12.35 1.87 0.56
N ALA A 15 12.14 1.91 -0.75
CA ALA A 15 12.16 3.15 -1.53
C ALA A 15 10.99 4.07 -1.17
N HIS A 16 9.79 3.52 -1.04
CA HIS A 16 8.59 4.25 -0.61
C HIS A 16 8.80 4.96 0.73
N LEU A 17 9.36 4.28 1.74
CA LEU A 17 9.67 4.93 3.03
C LEU A 17 10.62 6.13 2.88
N LYS A 18 11.60 6.05 1.98
CA LYS A 18 12.50 7.17 1.68
C LYS A 18 11.74 8.30 0.99
N HIS A 19 10.89 7.98 0.00
CA HIS A 19 10.05 8.98 -0.69
C HIS A 19 9.14 9.72 0.27
N LEU A 20 8.45 9.02 1.17
CA LEU A 20 7.56 9.64 2.16
C LEU A 20 8.31 10.60 3.10
N ARG A 21 9.53 10.23 3.52
CA ARG A 21 10.40 11.11 4.33
C ARG A 21 10.85 12.34 3.55
N LEU A 22 11.27 12.17 2.29
CA LEU A 22 11.71 13.27 1.43
C LEU A 22 10.58 14.25 1.09
N LYS A 23 9.33 13.79 1.10
CA LYS A 23 8.14 14.66 0.98
C LYS A 23 7.85 15.51 2.23
N GLY A 24 8.61 15.35 3.31
CA GLY A 24 8.42 16.11 4.54
C GLY A 24 7.14 15.74 5.31
N LEU A 25 6.61 14.52 5.12
CA LEU A 25 5.41 14.07 5.82
C LEU A 25 5.68 13.83 7.31
N GLN A 26 4.67 14.08 8.14
CA GLN A 26 4.77 13.79 9.58
C GLN A 26 4.99 12.29 9.84
N PRO A 27 5.73 11.89 10.90
CA PRO A 27 6.00 10.49 11.21
C PRO A 27 4.74 9.60 11.27
N LYS A 28 3.67 10.08 11.92
CA LYS A 28 2.38 9.36 11.99
C LYS A 28 1.76 9.10 10.61
N THR A 29 1.95 10.03 9.67
CA THR A 29 1.44 9.90 8.30
C THR A 29 2.26 8.89 7.52
N ILE A 30 3.58 8.91 7.70
CA ILE A 30 4.49 7.91 7.12
C ILE A 30 4.12 6.52 7.62
N GLU A 31 3.90 6.35 8.93
CA GLU A 31 3.49 5.08 9.52
C GLU A 31 2.15 4.58 8.98
N ALA A 32 1.17 5.48 8.84
CA ALA A 32 -0.14 5.14 8.30
C ALA A 32 -0.04 4.66 6.83
N TYR A 33 0.67 5.39 5.97
CA TYR A 33 0.84 5.02 4.56
C TYR A 33 1.70 3.75 4.39
N ALA A 34 2.75 3.61 5.19
CA ALA A 34 3.56 2.40 5.22
C ALA A 34 2.79 1.17 5.72
N ARG A 35 1.79 1.35 6.59
CA ARG A 35 0.88 0.27 7.02
C ARG A 35 -0.12 -0.07 5.92
N ALA A 36 -0.68 0.93 5.24
CA ALA A 36 -1.55 0.74 4.10
C ALA A 36 -0.90 -0.13 3.03
N VAL A 37 0.31 0.24 2.57
CA VAL A 37 1.05 -0.52 1.55
C VAL A 37 1.34 -1.97 1.96
N ARG A 38 1.65 -2.22 3.24
CA ARG A 38 1.82 -3.60 3.74
C ARG A 38 0.52 -4.40 3.74
N THR A 39 -0.60 -3.75 4.04
CA THR A 39 -1.92 -4.39 4.05
C THR A 39 -2.34 -4.75 2.63
N ILE A 40 -2.16 -3.83 1.68
CA ILE A 40 -2.42 -4.06 0.26
C ILE A 40 -1.48 -5.14 -0.29
N GLY A 41 -0.18 -5.06 0.03
CA GLY A 41 0.80 -6.07 -0.35
C GLY A 41 0.42 -7.46 0.18
N ALA A 42 -0.06 -7.58 1.40
CA ALA A 42 -0.53 -8.86 1.94
C ALA A 42 -1.79 -9.39 1.23
N TYR A 43 -2.64 -8.51 0.69
CA TYR A 43 -3.84 -8.90 -0.07
C TYR A 43 -3.50 -9.45 -1.46
N PHE A 44 -2.46 -8.90 -2.11
CA PHE A 44 -2.02 -9.27 -3.45
C PHE A 44 -0.73 -10.11 -3.46
N ASP A 45 -0.41 -10.81 -2.37
CA ASP A 45 0.79 -11.66 -2.25
C ASP A 45 2.13 -10.96 -2.60
N GLY A 46 2.20 -9.65 -2.37
CA GLY A 46 3.34 -8.78 -2.63
C GLY A 46 3.36 -8.15 -4.02
N ASP A 47 2.45 -8.54 -4.92
CA ASP A 47 2.39 -8.02 -6.29
C ASP A 47 1.49 -6.79 -6.36
N ILE A 48 2.08 -5.62 -6.11
CA ILE A 48 1.35 -4.34 -6.10
C ILE A 48 1.92 -3.30 -7.07
N ASP A 49 2.91 -3.69 -7.89
CA ASP A 49 3.56 -2.79 -8.84
C ASP A 49 2.66 -2.52 -10.07
N GLU A 50 1.83 -3.49 -10.45
CA GLU A 50 0.98 -3.42 -11.66
C GLU A 50 -0.49 -3.79 -11.35
N LEU A 51 -1.07 -3.18 -10.30
CA LEU A 51 -2.50 -3.37 -9.99
C LEU A 51 -3.39 -2.77 -11.07
N SER A 52 -4.27 -3.60 -11.64
CA SER A 52 -5.29 -3.18 -12.58
C SER A 52 -6.46 -2.46 -11.88
N GLU A 53 -7.17 -1.62 -12.62
CA GLU A 53 -8.35 -0.91 -12.10
C GLU A 53 -9.43 -1.86 -11.52
N PRO A 54 -9.75 -3.02 -12.13
CA PRO A 54 -10.66 -3.99 -11.53
C PRO A 54 -10.18 -4.56 -10.19
N GLN A 55 -8.88 -4.87 -10.06
CA GLN A 55 -8.30 -5.36 -8.80
C GLN A 55 -8.39 -4.30 -7.69
N LEU A 56 -8.15 -3.03 -8.03
CA LEU A 56 -8.31 -1.93 -7.09
C LEU A 56 -9.76 -1.74 -6.67
N LEU A 57 -10.70 -1.83 -7.62
CA LEU A 57 -12.13 -1.72 -7.35
C LEU A 57 -12.60 -2.80 -6.38
N GLU A 58 -12.19 -4.05 -6.60
CA GLU A 58 -12.49 -5.19 -5.73
C GLU A 58 -11.89 -4.98 -4.33
N TYR A 59 -10.58 -4.70 -4.25
CA TYR A 59 -9.90 -4.46 -2.96
C TYR A 59 -10.58 -3.37 -2.12
N PHE A 60 -10.87 -2.21 -2.72
CA PHE A 60 -11.48 -1.11 -1.96
C PHE A 60 -12.95 -1.37 -1.62
N SER A 61 -13.67 -2.16 -2.42
CA SER A 61 -15.05 -2.57 -2.11
C SER A 61 -15.05 -3.47 -0.88
N ASP A 62 -14.21 -4.51 -0.86
CA ASP A 62 -14.07 -5.42 0.29
C ASP A 62 -13.58 -4.69 1.55
N ARG A 63 -12.69 -3.70 1.36
CA ARG A 63 -12.20 -2.88 2.45
C ARG A 63 -13.30 -2.02 3.06
N LEU A 64 -14.24 -1.52 2.26
CA LEU A 64 -15.38 -0.72 2.73
C LEU A 64 -16.38 -1.53 3.54
N GLU A 65 -16.52 -2.84 3.30
CA GLU A 65 -17.40 -3.70 4.08
C GLU A 65 -16.90 -3.90 5.52
N THR A 66 -15.58 -3.82 5.71
CA THR A 66 -14.92 -4.20 6.98
C THR A 66 -14.28 -3.03 7.72
N HIS A 67 -14.03 -1.90 7.06
CA HIS A 67 -13.30 -0.76 7.62
C HIS A 67 -14.02 0.57 7.40
N SER A 68 -13.66 1.58 8.20
CA SER A 68 -14.19 2.93 8.03
C SER A 68 -13.64 3.60 6.76
N TRP A 69 -14.40 4.56 6.22
CA TRP A 69 -13.96 5.42 5.11
C TRP A 69 -12.61 6.09 5.35
N SER A 70 -12.30 6.46 6.59
CA SER A 70 -10.99 7.03 6.94
C SER A 70 -9.85 6.02 6.75
N ALA A 71 -10.06 4.75 7.09
CA ALA A 71 -9.08 3.70 6.87
C ALA A 71 -8.91 3.40 5.37
N VAL A 72 -10.01 3.29 4.62
CA VAL A 72 -9.98 3.11 3.15
C VAL A 72 -9.24 4.26 2.46
N LYS A 73 -9.45 5.49 2.94
CA LYS A 73 -8.72 6.67 2.45
C LYS A 73 -7.21 6.57 2.74
N LEU A 74 -6.79 6.07 3.90
CA LEU A 74 -5.37 5.84 4.20
C LEU A 74 -4.77 4.79 3.26
N ASP A 75 -5.50 3.72 2.96
CA ASP A 75 -5.08 2.70 2.00
C ASP A 75 -4.87 3.30 0.60
N LEU A 76 -5.83 4.11 0.14
CA LEU A 76 -5.72 4.84 -1.13
C LEU A 76 -4.51 5.77 -1.19
N TYR A 77 -4.26 6.56 -0.14
CA TYR A 77 -3.09 7.45 -0.11
C TYR A 77 -1.78 6.68 0.04
N GLY A 78 -1.77 5.55 0.74
CA GLY A 78 -0.63 4.65 0.80
C GLY A 78 -0.21 4.21 -0.60
N LEU A 79 -1.18 3.73 -1.38
CA LEU A 79 -0.95 3.30 -2.77
C LEU A 79 -0.58 4.47 -3.69
N LYS A 80 -1.24 5.62 -3.57
CA LYS A 80 -0.94 6.81 -4.38
C LYS A 80 0.51 7.31 -4.24
N PHE A 81 1.13 7.05 -3.10
CA PHE A 81 2.50 7.49 -2.81
C PHE A 81 3.52 6.36 -2.85
N PHE A 82 3.09 5.12 -3.08
CA PHE A 82 3.94 3.99 -3.40
C PHE A 82 4.58 4.20 -4.77
#